data_AF-A0AAP0EEN3-F1
#
_entry.id   AF-A0AAP0EEN3-F1
#
_cell.length_a   1.000
_cell.length_b   1.000
_cell.length_c   1.000
_cell.angle_alpha   90.00
_cell.angle_beta   90.00
_cell.angle_gamma   90.00
#
_symmetry.space_group_name_H-M   'P 1'
#
loop_
_entity.id
_entity.type
_entity.pdbx_description
1 polymer ?
#
loop_
_entity_poly.entity_id
_entity_poly.type
_entity_poly.pdbx_seq_one_letter_code
_entity_poly.pdbx_strand_id
1 'polypeptide(L)'
;MKIGFVNHARNIWDCAVTLLPRHDQLWYKYIHIEEMLGRYSNSRQIFERWMNWEPDKHGWMSYVKFELRYHAIGRARVIYVRFVVCRPMVQVWIKFAKFEMKNGEVARAKECCEKAVEKLADDKEAEQLFVDFAEFEEMCKETERARCIYKHAIDHIPKSWVEDLHKKDVAFEKQYGDREGIEDAVVGKR
;
A
#
# COMPACT_ATOMS: atom_id res chain seq x y z
N MET A 1 -14.76 40.29 -10.87
CA MET A 1 -13.47 40.83 -10.35
C MET A 1 -12.72 39.86 -9.41
N LYS A 2 -12.81 38.52 -9.57
CA LYS A 2 -12.14 37.54 -8.68
C LYS A 2 -11.04 36.69 -9.34
N ILE A 3 -10.89 36.74 -10.68
CA ILE A 3 -10.00 35.84 -11.42
C ILE A 3 -8.52 36.28 -11.35
N GLY A 4 -8.25 37.60 -11.28
CA GLY A 4 -6.88 38.13 -11.24
C GLY A 4 -6.10 37.75 -9.97
N PHE A 5 -6.76 37.81 -8.81
CA PHE A 5 -6.15 37.41 -7.54
C PHE A 5 -5.79 35.92 -7.50
N VAL A 6 -6.59 35.08 -8.18
CA VAL A 6 -6.33 33.63 -8.24
C VAL A 6 -5.07 33.33 -9.04
N ASN A 7 -4.87 34.00 -10.18
CA ASN A 7 -3.66 33.80 -10.98
C ASN A 7 -2.41 34.33 -10.27
N HIS A 8 -2.52 35.47 -9.58
CA HIS A 8 -1.42 36.00 -8.78
C HIS A 8 -1.08 35.05 -7.61
N ALA A 9 -2.09 34.52 -6.92
CA ALA A 9 -1.89 33.53 -5.87
C ALA A 9 -1.20 32.26 -6.39
N ARG A 10 -1.59 31.74 -7.57
CA ARG A 10 -0.89 30.61 -8.22
C ARG A 10 0.57 30.90 -8.44
N ASN A 11 0.90 32.06 -9.01
CA ASN A 11 2.31 32.41 -9.26
C ASN A 11 3.12 32.43 -7.97
N ILE A 12 2.56 32.95 -6.87
CA ILE A 12 3.21 32.92 -5.56
C ILE A 12 3.42 31.47 -5.09
N TRP A 13 2.39 30.62 -5.18
CA TRP A 13 2.50 29.22 -4.80
C TRP A 13 3.48 28.43 -5.67
N ASP A 14 3.49 28.68 -6.98
CA ASP A 14 4.42 28.07 -7.93
C ASP A 14 5.87 28.47 -7.62
N CYS A 15 6.12 29.74 -7.31
CA CYS A 15 7.42 30.17 -6.81
C CYS A 15 7.76 29.47 -5.49
N ALA A 16 6.83 29.40 -4.54
CA ALA A 16 7.08 28.79 -3.22
C ALA A 16 7.45 27.30 -3.33
N VAL A 17 6.71 26.51 -4.12
CA VAL A 17 7.02 25.07 -4.29
C VAL A 17 8.28 24.83 -5.12
N THR A 18 8.64 25.76 -6.01
CA THR A 18 9.89 25.68 -6.79
C THR A 18 11.11 26.02 -5.93
N LEU A 19 10.98 26.99 -5.03
CA LEU A 19 12.05 27.40 -4.12
C LEU A 19 12.24 26.40 -2.96
N LEU A 20 11.14 25.85 -2.43
CA LEU A 20 11.15 24.98 -1.26
C LEU A 20 10.43 23.64 -1.55
N PRO A 21 10.95 22.81 -2.48
CA PRO A 21 10.28 21.59 -2.91
C PRO A 21 10.19 20.52 -1.83
N ARG A 22 11.08 20.55 -0.83
CA ARG A 22 11.09 19.58 0.28
C ARG A 22 10.06 19.86 1.38
N HIS A 23 9.38 21.01 1.33
CA HIS A 23 8.42 21.38 2.37
C HIS A 23 7.01 20.94 1.98
N ASP A 24 6.65 19.70 2.33
CA ASP A 24 5.38 19.06 1.97
C ASP A 24 4.13 19.90 2.28
N GLN A 25 4.13 20.68 3.36
CA GLN A 25 3.00 21.55 3.72
C GLN A 25 2.65 22.58 2.64
N LEU A 26 3.63 23.04 1.86
CA LEU A 26 3.39 23.98 0.77
C LEU A 26 2.61 23.31 -0.36
N TRP A 27 3.00 22.09 -0.71
CA TRP A 27 2.29 21.27 -1.70
C TRP A 27 0.86 20.99 -1.26
N TYR A 28 0.65 20.56 0.00
CA TYR A 28 -0.69 20.33 0.53
C TYR A 28 -1.58 21.58 0.45
N LYS A 29 -1.06 22.74 0.86
CA LYS A 29 -1.82 24.00 0.81
C LYS A 29 -2.09 24.44 -0.63
N TYR A 30 -1.14 24.26 -1.54
CA TYR A 30 -1.32 24.62 -2.94
C TYR A 30 -2.38 23.75 -3.61
N ILE A 31 -2.32 22.43 -3.40
CA ILE A 31 -3.32 21.47 -3.90
C ILE A 31 -4.70 21.79 -3.33
N HIS A 32 -4.80 22.06 -2.04
CA HIS A 32 -6.06 22.40 -1.39
C HIS A 32 -6.71 23.64 -2.02
N ILE A 33 -5.92 24.68 -2.32
CA ILE A 33 -6.43 25.88 -2.99
C ILE A 33 -6.96 25.54 -4.40
N GLU A 34 -6.24 24.74 -5.19
CA GLU A 34 -6.72 24.34 -6.53
C GLU A 34 -7.96 23.43 -6.46
N GLU A 35 -8.06 22.57 -5.45
CA GLU A 35 -9.26 21.75 -5.18
C GLU A 35 -10.47 22.63 -4.85
N MET A 36 -10.30 23.64 -3.99
CA MET A 36 -11.37 24.58 -3.64
C MET A 36 -11.86 25.40 -4.84
N LEU A 37 -11.01 25.56 -5.86
CA LEU A 37 -11.35 26.21 -7.14
C LEU A 37 -12.00 25.24 -8.15
N GLY A 38 -12.13 23.95 -7.82
CA GLY A 38 -12.71 22.92 -8.67
C GLY A 38 -11.84 22.54 -9.88
N ARG A 39 -10.54 22.88 -9.87
CA ARG A 39 -9.64 22.68 -11.02
C ARG A 39 -8.82 21.40 -10.89
N TYR A 40 -9.48 20.26 -11.00
CA TYR A 40 -8.88 18.95 -10.77
C TYR A 40 -7.71 18.62 -11.70
N SER A 41 -7.71 19.14 -12.94
CA SER A 41 -6.59 19.00 -13.88
C SER A 41 -5.31 19.67 -13.36
N ASN A 42 -5.45 20.83 -12.72
CA ASN A 42 -4.32 21.56 -12.15
C ASN A 42 -3.80 20.87 -10.89
N SER A 43 -4.70 20.45 -9.99
CA SER A 43 -4.33 19.69 -8.80
C SER A 43 -3.49 18.46 -9.16
N ARG A 44 -3.85 17.75 -10.24
CA ARG A 44 -3.07 16.61 -10.76
C ARG A 44 -1.69 17.00 -11.25
N GLN A 45 -1.56 18.08 -12.01
CA GLN A 45 -0.24 18.55 -12.48
C GLN A 45 0.66 18.93 -11.30
N ILE A 46 0.08 19.51 -10.25
CA ILE A 46 0.81 19.83 -9.02
C ILE A 46 1.26 18.55 -8.31
N PHE A 47 0.38 17.54 -8.20
CA PHE A 47 0.75 16.23 -7.66
C PHE A 47 1.88 15.57 -8.47
N GLU A 48 1.80 15.54 -9.80
CA GLU A 48 2.87 14.97 -10.64
C GLU A 48 4.21 15.69 -10.45
N ARG A 49 4.18 17.03 -10.38
CA ARG A 49 5.39 17.81 -10.05
C ARG A 49 5.92 17.48 -8.67
N TRP A 50 5.04 17.29 -7.68
CA TRP A 50 5.44 16.90 -6.34
C TRP A 50 6.07 15.51 -6.32
N MET A 51 5.50 14.54 -7.05
CA MET A 51 6.03 13.17 -7.14
C MET A 51 7.43 13.10 -7.76
N ASN A 52 7.77 14.03 -8.67
CA ASN A 52 9.12 14.11 -9.22
C ASN A 52 10.19 14.44 -8.17
N TRP A 53 9.80 15.02 -7.03
CA TRP A 53 10.69 15.26 -5.89
C TRP A 53 10.72 14.10 -4.88
N GLU A 54 10.10 12.97 -5.21
CA GLU A 54 10.06 11.75 -4.40
C GLU A 54 9.63 11.98 -2.93
N PRO A 55 8.42 12.52 -2.71
CA PRO A 55 7.95 12.89 -1.39
C PRO A 55 7.80 11.67 -0.48
N ASP A 56 7.62 11.92 0.81
CA ASP A 56 7.41 10.85 1.78
C ASP A 56 6.12 10.06 1.49
N LYS A 57 5.96 8.90 2.15
CA LYS A 57 4.79 8.03 2.07
C LYS A 57 3.47 8.80 2.20
N HIS A 58 3.44 9.84 3.03
CA HIS A 58 2.26 10.66 3.23
C HIS A 58 1.85 11.44 1.96
N GLY A 59 2.83 11.92 1.19
CA GLY A 59 2.58 12.61 -0.08
C GLY A 59 1.97 11.69 -1.13
N TRP A 60 2.56 10.51 -1.34
CA TRP A 60 2.02 9.48 -2.25
C TRP A 60 0.62 9.03 -1.83
N MET A 61 0.41 8.78 -0.54
CA MET A 61 -0.91 8.41 -0.02
C MET A 61 -1.95 9.53 -0.18
N SER A 62 -1.54 10.80 -0.08
CA SER A 62 -2.42 11.93 -0.37
C SER A 62 -2.88 11.93 -1.82
N TYR A 63 -1.97 11.62 -2.75
CA TYR A 63 -2.31 11.57 -4.18
C TYR A 63 -3.25 10.41 -4.52
N VAL A 64 -3.02 9.23 -3.94
CA VAL A 64 -3.97 8.12 -4.06
C VAL A 64 -5.33 8.53 -3.51
N LYS A 65 -5.40 9.08 -2.28
CA LYS A 65 -6.66 9.53 -1.68
C LYS A 65 -7.37 10.57 -2.53
N PHE A 66 -6.61 11.46 -3.19
CA PHE A 66 -7.14 12.42 -4.14
C PHE A 66 -7.84 11.71 -5.31
N GLU A 67 -7.17 10.81 -6.02
CA GLU A 67 -7.81 10.11 -7.16
C GLU A 67 -8.99 9.23 -6.72
N LEU A 68 -8.96 8.65 -5.52
CA LEU A 68 -10.09 7.89 -4.96
C LEU A 68 -11.32 8.77 -4.69
N ARG A 69 -11.15 10.00 -4.19
CA ARG A 69 -12.26 10.95 -4.01
C ARG A 69 -12.97 11.28 -5.32
N TYR A 70 -12.25 11.25 -6.45
CA TYR A 70 -12.79 11.52 -7.78
C TYR A 70 -13.13 10.24 -8.57
N HIS A 71 -13.23 9.08 -7.89
CA HIS A 71 -13.56 7.79 -8.50
C HIS A 71 -12.65 7.36 -9.67
N ALA A 72 -11.43 7.89 -9.74
CA ALA A 72 -10.46 7.57 -10.79
C ALA A 72 -9.60 6.35 -10.40
N ILE A 73 -10.25 5.19 -10.24
CA ILE A 73 -9.63 3.94 -9.75
C ILE A 73 -8.45 3.51 -10.62
N GLY A 74 -8.59 3.60 -11.96
CA GLY A 74 -7.53 3.24 -12.89
C GLY A 74 -6.25 4.08 -12.71
N ARG A 75 -6.38 5.37 -12.38
CA ARG A 75 -5.22 6.24 -12.11
C ARG A 75 -4.62 5.98 -10.74
N ALA A 76 -5.46 5.77 -9.72
CA ALA A 76 -5.00 5.36 -8.41
C ALA A 76 -4.11 4.11 -8.48
N ARG A 77 -4.47 3.14 -9.35
CA ARG A 77 -3.64 1.97 -9.69
C ARG A 77 -2.26 2.35 -10.20
N VAL A 78 -2.19 3.19 -11.23
CA VAL A 78 -0.91 3.64 -11.83
C VAL A 78 -0.04 4.33 -10.78
N ILE A 79 -0.64 5.14 -9.91
CA ILE A 79 0.06 5.82 -8.82
C ILE A 79 0.61 4.80 -7.81
N TYR A 80 -0.17 3.78 -7.42
CA TYR A 80 0.31 2.73 -6.53
C TYR A 80 1.49 1.94 -7.13
N VAL A 81 1.42 1.58 -8.40
CA VAL A 81 2.53 0.89 -9.09
C VAL A 81 3.80 1.77 -9.07
N ARG A 82 3.67 3.06 -9.36
CA ARG A 82 4.79 4.01 -9.25
C ARG A 82 5.31 4.15 -7.82
N PHE A 83 4.40 4.20 -6.84
CA PHE A 83 4.75 4.35 -5.43
C PHE A 83 5.57 3.17 -4.94
N VAL A 84 5.16 1.95 -5.30
CA VAL A 84 5.89 0.70 -5.01
C VAL A 84 7.28 0.66 -5.64
N VAL A 85 7.42 1.16 -6.88
CA VAL A 85 8.72 1.21 -7.57
C VAL A 85 9.66 2.26 -6.94
N CYS A 86 9.15 3.44 -6.59
CA CYS A 86 9.92 4.49 -5.94
C CYS A 86 10.33 4.10 -4.51
N ARG A 87 9.42 3.48 -3.76
CA ARG A 87 9.64 3.07 -2.37
C ARG A 87 9.10 1.65 -2.13
N PRO A 88 9.93 0.62 -2.32
CA PRO A 88 9.55 -0.76 -2.02
C PRO A 88 9.57 -0.96 -0.50
N MET A 89 8.47 -0.58 0.16
CA MET A 89 8.27 -0.78 1.60
C MET A 89 7.09 -1.74 1.81
N VAL A 90 7.18 -2.63 2.81
CA VAL A 90 6.12 -3.61 3.13
C VAL A 90 4.76 -2.93 3.31
N GLN A 91 4.73 -1.81 4.06
CA GLN A 91 3.49 -1.06 4.30
C GLN A 91 2.82 -0.53 3.03
N VAL A 92 3.57 -0.29 1.96
CA VAL A 92 3.04 0.20 0.68
C VAL A 92 2.37 -0.94 -0.09
N TRP A 93 3.01 -2.11 -0.13
CA TRP A 93 2.45 -3.32 -0.74
C TRP A 93 1.17 -3.77 -0.05
N ILE A 94 1.15 -3.80 1.29
CA ILE A 94 -0.06 -4.12 2.07
C ILE A 94 -1.22 -3.18 1.70
N LYS A 95 -0.94 -1.87 1.59
CA LYS A 95 -1.97 -0.89 1.21
C LYS A 95 -2.43 -1.07 -0.23
N PHE A 96 -1.53 -1.43 -1.14
CA PHE A 96 -1.86 -1.68 -2.53
C PHE A 96 -2.75 -2.92 -2.68
N ALA A 97 -2.41 -4.02 -2.02
CA ALA A 97 -3.24 -5.24 -1.99
C ALA A 97 -4.63 -4.97 -1.40
N LYS A 98 -4.71 -4.25 -0.26
CA LYS A 98 -5.99 -3.84 0.36
C LYS A 98 -6.81 -2.93 -0.57
N PHE A 99 -6.17 -2.11 -1.39
CA PHE A 99 -6.84 -1.26 -2.38
C PHE A 99 -7.42 -2.08 -3.54
N GLU A 100 -6.66 -3.00 -4.11
CA GLU A 100 -7.12 -3.91 -5.17
C GLU A 100 -8.31 -4.76 -4.70
N MET A 101 -8.26 -5.25 -3.46
CA MET A 101 -9.34 -6.00 -2.84
C MET A 101 -10.63 -5.20 -2.72
N LYS A 102 -10.55 -3.94 -2.26
CA LYS A 102 -11.73 -3.05 -2.15
C LYS A 102 -12.40 -2.78 -3.49
N ASN A 103 -11.65 -2.89 -4.59
CA ASN A 103 -12.19 -2.73 -5.94
C ASN A 103 -12.66 -4.07 -6.55
N GLY A 104 -12.59 -5.18 -5.81
CA GLY A 104 -13.03 -6.50 -6.26
C GLY A 104 -12.03 -7.24 -7.15
N GLU A 105 -10.79 -6.78 -7.24
CA GLU A 105 -9.80 -7.29 -8.20
C GLU A 105 -8.78 -8.20 -7.53
N VAL A 106 -9.29 -9.33 -7.06
CA VAL A 106 -8.56 -10.34 -6.28
C VAL A 106 -7.35 -10.88 -7.04
N ALA A 107 -7.46 -11.13 -8.35
CA ALA A 107 -6.35 -11.65 -9.16
C ALA A 107 -5.15 -10.69 -9.17
N ARG A 108 -5.39 -9.38 -9.22
CA ARG A 108 -4.32 -8.38 -9.17
C ARG A 108 -3.75 -8.21 -7.78
N ALA A 109 -4.60 -8.25 -6.75
CA ALA A 109 -4.12 -8.26 -5.37
C ALA A 109 -3.14 -9.42 -5.13
N LYS A 110 -3.44 -10.61 -5.66
CA LYS A 110 -2.54 -11.78 -5.62
C LYS A 110 -1.21 -11.53 -6.32
N GLU A 111 -1.23 -11.04 -7.56
CA GLU A 111 -0.01 -10.68 -8.30
C GLU A 111 0.84 -9.63 -7.55
N CYS A 112 0.19 -8.67 -6.88
CA CYS A 112 0.88 -7.67 -6.08
C CYS A 112 1.57 -8.31 -4.87
N CYS A 113 0.92 -9.26 -4.21
CA CYS A 113 1.49 -9.96 -3.07
C CYS A 113 2.65 -10.87 -3.47
N GLU A 114 2.55 -11.60 -4.58
CA GLU A 114 3.65 -12.41 -5.13
C GLU A 114 4.89 -11.53 -5.39
N LYS A 115 4.69 -10.39 -6.07
CA LYS A 115 5.79 -9.42 -6.31
C LYS A 115 6.32 -8.78 -5.03
N ALA A 116 5.48 -8.62 -4.01
CA ALA A 116 5.90 -8.10 -2.72
C ALA A 116 6.82 -9.10 -2.02
N VAL A 117 6.47 -10.39 -2.03
CA VAL A 117 7.30 -11.48 -1.47
C VAL A 117 8.63 -11.56 -2.21
N GLU A 118 8.64 -11.57 -3.54
CA GLU A 118 9.89 -11.61 -4.32
C GLU A 118 10.85 -10.45 -4.01
N LYS A 119 10.32 -9.25 -3.78
CA LYS A 119 11.15 -8.06 -3.54
C LYS A 119 11.52 -7.83 -2.08
N LEU A 120 10.74 -8.33 -1.14
CA LEU A 120 10.87 -8.02 0.29
C LEU A 120 11.10 -9.26 1.15
N ALA A 121 11.42 -10.42 0.55
CA ALA A 121 11.73 -11.66 1.27
C ALA A 121 12.81 -11.49 2.35
N ASP A 122 13.78 -10.60 2.13
CA ASP A 122 14.91 -10.37 3.05
C ASP A 122 14.67 -9.23 4.06
N ASP A 123 13.51 -8.56 4.03
CA ASP A 123 13.23 -7.44 4.92
C ASP A 123 12.76 -7.93 6.30
N LYS A 124 13.17 -7.23 7.36
CA LYS A 124 12.70 -7.50 8.73
C LYS A 124 11.20 -7.31 8.88
N GLU A 125 10.59 -6.47 8.04
CA GLU A 125 9.14 -6.25 8.01
C GLU A 125 8.38 -7.33 7.21
N ALA A 126 9.07 -8.31 6.59
CA ALA A 126 8.43 -9.36 5.80
C ALA A 126 7.41 -10.19 6.59
N GLU A 127 7.60 -10.36 7.90
CA GLU A 127 6.62 -11.02 8.78
C GLU A 127 5.24 -10.38 8.67
N GLN A 128 5.17 -9.05 8.75
CA GLN A 128 3.92 -8.31 8.70
C GLN A 128 3.27 -8.41 7.32
N LEU A 129 4.08 -8.57 6.27
CA LEU A 129 3.60 -8.86 4.92
C LEU A 129 2.91 -10.23 4.85
N PHE A 130 3.56 -11.28 5.38
CA PHE A 130 3.03 -12.65 5.33
C PHE A 130 1.77 -12.83 6.15
N VAL A 131 1.70 -12.25 7.35
CA VAL A 131 0.49 -12.26 8.18
C VAL A 131 -0.67 -11.58 7.46
N ASP A 132 -0.47 -10.34 7.00
CA ASP A 132 -1.53 -9.60 6.30
C ASP A 132 -1.93 -10.29 4.99
N PHE A 133 -1.01 -11.03 4.35
CA PHE A 133 -1.30 -11.79 3.14
C PHE A 133 -2.06 -13.10 3.42
N ALA A 134 -1.74 -13.79 4.51
CA ALA A 134 -2.50 -14.96 4.93
C ALA A 134 -3.93 -14.60 5.36
N GLU A 135 -4.10 -13.51 6.12
CA GLU A 135 -5.42 -12.93 6.43
C GLU A 135 -6.17 -12.53 5.13
N PHE A 136 -5.45 -12.05 4.11
CA PHE A 136 -6.03 -11.70 2.82
C PHE A 136 -6.56 -12.94 2.06
N GLU A 137 -5.79 -14.02 1.98
CA GLU A 137 -6.25 -15.26 1.33
C GLU A 137 -7.40 -15.92 2.12
N GLU A 138 -7.41 -15.79 3.46
CA GLU A 138 -8.53 -16.21 4.31
C GLU A 138 -9.81 -15.43 3.97
N MET A 139 -9.73 -14.11 3.84
CA MET A 139 -10.87 -13.27 3.41
C MET A 139 -11.36 -13.65 2.00
N CYS A 140 -10.47 -14.11 1.13
CA CYS A 140 -10.80 -14.58 -0.22
C CYS A 140 -11.33 -16.03 -0.24
N LYS A 141 -11.43 -16.70 0.91
CA LYS A 141 -11.82 -18.11 1.09
C LYS A 141 -10.87 -19.12 0.43
N GLU A 142 -9.63 -18.74 0.20
CA GLU A 142 -8.60 -19.56 -0.45
C GLU A 142 -7.69 -20.17 0.62
N THR A 143 -8.27 -21.03 1.45
CA THR A 143 -7.64 -21.56 2.67
C THR A 143 -6.38 -22.39 2.38
N GLU A 144 -6.33 -23.11 1.26
CA GLU A 144 -5.13 -23.87 0.85
C GLU A 144 -3.93 -22.96 0.57
N ARG A 145 -4.17 -21.79 -0.02
CA ARG A 145 -3.11 -20.81 -0.31
C ARG A 145 -2.63 -20.12 0.96
N ALA A 146 -3.55 -19.74 1.85
CA ALA A 146 -3.20 -19.19 3.16
C ALA A 146 -2.24 -20.13 3.92
N ARG A 147 -2.50 -21.45 3.88
CA ARG A 147 -1.62 -22.48 4.45
C ARG A 147 -0.24 -22.53 3.78
N CYS A 148 -0.16 -22.45 2.45
CA CYS A 148 1.12 -22.39 1.75
C CYS A 148 1.93 -21.14 2.13
N ILE A 149 1.27 -20.00 2.33
CA ILE A 149 1.91 -18.75 2.73
C ILE A 149 2.47 -18.87 4.15
N TYR A 150 1.70 -19.42 5.10
CA TYR A 150 2.19 -19.65 6.47
C TYR A 150 3.41 -20.57 6.49
N LYS A 151 3.38 -21.69 5.74
CA LYS A 151 4.53 -22.60 5.62
C LYS A 151 5.75 -21.89 5.03
N HIS A 152 5.57 -21.16 3.94
CA HIS A 152 6.66 -20.40 3.31
C HIS A 152 7.23 -19.34 4.26
N ALA A 153 6.39 -18.65 5.02
CA ALA A 153 6.83 -17.66 5.99
C ALA A 153 7.61 -18.28 7.17
N ILE A 154 7.25 -19.49 7.62
CA ILE A 154 8.00 -20.23 8.64
C ILE A 154 9.39 -20.65 8.13
N ASP A 155 9.49 -21.07 6.87
CA ASP A 155 10.76 -21.54 6.28
C ASP A 155 11.76 -20.39 6.01
N HIS A 156 11.26 -19.17 5.74
CA HIS A 156 12.10 -18.04 5.33
C HIS A 156 12.41 -17.02 6.45
N ILE A 157 11.74 -17.07 7.61
CA ILE A 157 11.91 -16.09 8.69
C ILE A 157 12.83 -16.64 9.82
N PRO A 158 13.68 -15.79 10.46
CA PRO A 158 14.50 -16.20 11.60
C PRO A 158 13.68 -16.74 12.79
N LYS A 159 14.19 -17.82 13.41
CA LYS A 159 13.53 -18.60 14.49
C LYS A 159 12.95 -17.79 15.67
N SER A 160 13.44 -16.59 15.96
CA SER A 160 12.93 -15.78 17.08
C SER A 160 11.52 -15.23 16.85
N TRP A 161 11.05 -15.15 15.61
CA TRP A 161 9.74 -14.59 15.24
C TRP A 161 8.78 -15.67 14.71
N VAL A 162 9.32 -16.85 14.42
CA VAL A 162 8.59 -18.05 14.01
C VAL A 162 7.56 -18.48 15.06
N GLU A 163 7.81 -18.24 16.36
CA GLU A 163 6.88 -18.58 17.43
C GLU A 163 5.53 -17.83 17.36
N ASP A 164 5.54 -16.54 17.03
CA ASP A 164 4.31 -15.73 16.95
C ASP A 164 3.55 -16.01 15.65
N LEU A 165 4.27 -16.29 14.56
CA LEU A 165 3.69 -16.75 13.31
C LEU A 165 3.03 -18.13 13.48
N HIS A 166 3.68 -19.08 14.18
CA HIS A 166 3.09 -20.39 14.50
C HIS A 166 1.83 -20.28 15.35
N LYS A 167 1.76 -19.32 16.29
CA LYS A 167 0.51 -19.11 17.05
C LYS A 167 -0.64 -18.71 16.14
N LYS A 168 -0.37 -17.88 15.13
CA LYS A 168 -1.38 -17.47 14.13
C LYS A 168 -1.75 -18.60 13.17
N ASP A 169 -0.77 -19.37 12.70
CA ASP A 169 -0.98 -20.54 11.85
C ASP A 169 -1.83 -21.62 12.57
N VAL A 170 -1.53 -21.92 13.83
CA VAL A 170 -2.34 -22.84 14.65
C VAL A 170 -3.76 -22.31 14.87
N ALA A 171 -3.94 -20.99 15.05
CA ALA A 171 -5.27 -20.39 15.16
C ALA A 171 -6.05 -20.51 13.83
N PHE A 172 -5.37 -20.33 12.71
CA PHE A 172 -5.91 -20.51 11.36
C PHE A 172 -6.34 -21.96 11.10
N GLU A 173 -5.47 -22.94 11.37
CA GLU A 173 -5.80 -24.37 11.23
C GLU A 173 -6.92 -24.82 12.18
N LYS A 174 -7.06 -24.19 13.34
CA LYS A 174 -8.20 -24.47 14.23
C LYS A 174 -9.54 -23.99 13.65
N GLN A 175 -9.53 -22.94 12.84
CA GLN A 175 -10.74 -22.33 12.28
C GLN A 175 -11.12 -22.95 10.91
N TYR A 176 -10.12 -23.39 10.13
CA TYR A 176 -10.31 -23.84 8.74
C TYR A 176 -9.69 -25.21 8.41
N GLY A 177 -8.95 -25.81 9.34
CA GLY A 177 -8.23 -27.07 9.13
C GLY A 177 -9.01 -28.30 9.53
N ASP A 178 -8.76 -29.39 8.79
CA ASP A 178 -9.11 -30.75 9.21
C ASP A 178 -8.12 -31.27 10.25
N ARG A 179 -8.49 -32.36 10.94
CA ARG A 179 -7.76 -32.92 12.10
C ARG A 179 -6.26 -33.16 11.83
N GLU A 180 -5.89 -33.50 10.59
CA GLU A 180 -4.48 -33.70 10.16
C GLU A 180 -3.69 -32.37 10.04
N GLY A 181 -4.30 -31.29 9.55
CA GLY A 181 -3.64 -29.98 9.44
C GLY A 181 -3.33 -29.36 10.81
N ILE A 182 -4.19 -29.63 11.80
CA ILE A 182 -3.99 -29.23 13.19
C ILE A 182 -2.81 -30.00 13.82
N GLU A 183 -2.68 -31.29 13.53
CA GLU A 183 -1.58 -32.12 14.04
C GLU A 183 -0.23 -31.67 13.45
N ASP A 184 -0.16 -31.40 12.14
CA ASP A 184 1.07 -30.92 11.48
C ASP A 184 1.52 -29.55 12.00
N ALA A 185 0.60 -28.60 12.17
CA ALA A 185 0.91 -27.27 12.71
C ALA A 185 1.37 -27.31 14.17
N VAL A 186 0.90 -28.29 14.95
CA VAL A 186 1.32 -28.51 16.35
C VAL A 186 2.67 -29.23 16.42
N VAL A 187 2.96 -30.14 15.47
CA VAL A 187 4.24 -30.88 15.41
C VAL A 187 5.41 -29.98 14.97
N GLY A 188 5.18 -29.00 14.09
CA GLY A 188 6.20 -28.01 13.68
C GLY A 188 6.73 -27.12 14.81
N LYS A 189 6.11 -27.18 16.00
CA LYS A 189 6.49 -26.42 17.21
C LYS A 189 7.62 -27.08 18.02
N ARG A 190 8.07 -28.28 17.64
CA ARG A 190 9.04 -29.12 18.37
C ARG A 190 10.42 -29.10 17.73
#